data_AF-A0A5N7JVM0-F1
#
_entry.id   AF-A0A5N7JVM0-F1
#
_cell.length_a   1.000
_cell.length_b   1.000
_cell.length_c   1.000
_cell.angle_alpha   90.00
_cell.angle_beta   90.00
_cell.angle_gamma   90.00
#
_symmetry.space_group_name_H-M   'P 1'
#
loop_
_entity.id
_entity.type
_entity.pdbx_description
1 polymer ?
#
loop_
_entity_poly.entity_id
_entity_poly.type
_entity_poly.pdbx_seq_one_letter_code
_entity_poly.pdbx_strand_id
1 'polypeptide(L)'
;MTGMDSAAHIKPELQMALPKYAEGHSKEELVRINCQACDSNRYGLLNQPYIATSFAGIDPEVYVTCLKCGNKQVDAENWYDV
;
A
#
# COMPACT_ATOMS: atom_id res chain seq x y z
N MET A 1 7.58 44.67 9.34
CA MET A 1 8.02 43.28 9.19
C MET A 1 7.90 42.63 10.55
N THR A 2 6.82 41.88 10.78
CA THR A 2 6.63 41.14 12.04
C THR A 2 5.62 40.02 11.80
N GLY A 3 6.02 38.77 12.08
CA GLY A 3 5.12 37.66 12.35
C GLY A 3 4.65 36.82 11.15
N MET A 4 5.54 35.97 10.64
CA MET A 4 5.18 34.57 10.37
C MET A 4 4.78 33.97 11.74
N ASP A 5 3.66 33.27 11.94
CA ASP A 5 3.44 31.89 11.54
C ASP A 5 1.94 31.55 11.69
N SER A 6 1.19 31.51 10.59
CA SER A 6 -0.12 30.86 10.55
C SER A 6 0.05 29.42 10.07
N ALA A 7 0.72 28.58 10.86
CA ALA A 7 0.69 27.12 10.67
C ALA A 7 -0.58 26.54 11.30
N ALA A 8 -1.73 26.88 10.70
CA ALA A 8 -3.00 26.32 11.10
C ALA A 8 -3.10 24.85 10.64
N HIS A 9 -3.12 23.95 11.63
CA HIS A 9 -3.89 22.71 11.62
C HIS A 9 -3.71 21.77 10.42
N ILE A 10 -2.49 21.26 10.22
CA ILE A 10 -2.36 19.91 9.65
C ILE A 10 -2.55 18.95 10.83
N LYS A 11 -3.75 18.35 10.93
CA LYS A 11 -3.91 17.13 11.73
C LYS A 11 -2.83 16.17 11.23
N PRO A 12 -1.90 15.68 12.08
CA PRO A 12 -1.03 14.62 11.66
C PRO A 12 -1.93 13.40 11.52
N GLU A 13 -2.51 13.20 10.33
CA GLU A 13 -2.89 11.87 9.93
C GLU A 13 -1.64 11.06 10.16
N LEU A 14 -1.72 10.17 11.15
CA LEU A 14 -0.66 9.26 11.52
C LEU A 14 -0.12 8.69 10.20
N GLN A 15 1.04 9.17 9.76
CA GLN A 15 1.91 8.41 8.90
C GLN A 15 2.26 7.19 9.77
N MET A 16 1.38 6.19 9.79
CA MET A 16 1.65 4.93 10.44
C MET A 16 2.94 4.44 9.78
N ALA A 17 4.01 4.40 10.57
CA ALA A 17 5.28 3.90 10.08
C ALA A 17 5.02 2.52 9.49
N LEU A 18 5.54 2.29 8.28
CA LEU A 18 5.43 0.98 7.65
C LEU A 18 6.00 -0.06 8.62
N PRO A 19 5.37 -1.24 8.74
CA PRO A 19 5.94 -2.31 9.55
C PRO A 19 7.28 -2.74 8.96
N LYS A 20 8.21 -3.21 9.81
CA LYS A 20 9.58 -3.61 9.41
C LYS A 20 9.70 -4.47 8.16
N TYR A 21 8.73 -5.35 7.91
CA TYR A 21 8.75 -6.24 6.75
C TYR A 21 8.38 -5.54 5.43
N ALA A 22 7.88 -4.30 5.49
CA ALA A 22 7.56 -3.44 4.35
C ALA A 22 8.46 -2.21 4.30
N GLU A 23 9.41 -2.06 5.23
CA GLU A 23 10.44 -1.04 5.17
C GLU A 23 11.33 -1.28 3.93
N GLY A 24 11.65 -0.22 3.20
CA GLY A 24 12.49 -0.28 2.00
C GLY A 24 11.72 -0.24 0.67
N HIS A 25 10.39 -0.25 0.71
CA HIS A 25 9.53 -0.03 -0.46
C HIS A 25 8.91 1.36 -0.43
N SER A 26 8.70 1.95 -1.60
CA SER A 26 7.98 3.22 -1.70
C SER A 26 6.48 2.99 -1.55
N LYS A 27 5.72 3.99 -1.08
CA LYS A 27 4.27 3.82 -0.87
C LYS A 27 3.52 3.56 -2.16
N GLU A 28 4.04 4.07 -3.28
CA GLU A 28 3.50 3.92 -4.63
C GLU A 28 3.63 2.48 -5.17
N GLU A 29 4.51 1.68 -4.58
CA GLU A 29 4.72 0.27 -4.90
C GLU A 29 3.91 -0.67 -3.99
N LEU A 30 3.43 -0.14 -2.87
CA LEU A 30 2.75 -0.90 -1.84
C LEU A 30 1.24 -0.83 -2.00
N VAL A 31 0.61 -1.95 -1.69
CA VAL A 31 -0.84 -2.04 -1.55
C VAL A 31 -1.16 -2.80 -0.26
N ARG A 32 -2.20 -2.41 0.45
CA ARG A 32 -2.71 -3.22 1.56
C ARG A 32 -3.52 -4.36 0.98
N ILE A 33 -3.36 -5.55 1.53
CA ILE A 33 -4.05 -6.74 1.06
C ILE A 33 -4.64 -7.50 2.23
N ASN A 34 -5.80 -8.10 2.04
CA ASN A 34 -6.20 -9.22 2.89
C ASN A 34 -5.42 -10.46 2.46
N CYS A 35 -4.37 -10.82 3.20
CA CYS A 35 -3.51 -11.92 2.81
C CYS A 35 -4.14 -13.26 3.21
N GLN A 36 -4.62 -14.03 2.23
CA GLN A 36 -5.23 -15.35 2.45
C GLN A 36 -4.32 -16.33 3.22
N ALA A 37 -3.00 -16.27 3.01
CA ALA A 37 -2.05 -17.12 3.72
C ALA A 37 -1.75 -16.66 5.16
N CYS A 38 -1.92 -15.37 5.46
CA CYS A 38 -1.74 -14.83 6.80
C CYS A 38 -3.05 -14.65 7.57
N ASP A 39 -4.19 -14.87 6.92
CA ASP A 39 -5.54 -14.55 7.42
C ASP A 39 -5.60 -13.17 8.10
N SER A 40 -4.99 -12.17 7.46
CA SER A 40 -4.84 -10.83 8.04
C SER A 40 -4.43 -9.78 7.02
N ASN A 41 -4.70 -8.51 7.36
CA ASN A 41 -4.24 -7.37 6.58
C ASN A 41 -2.71 -7.24 6.61
N ARG A 42 -2.12 -7.15 5.43
CA ARG A 42 -0.67 -7.05 5.20
C ARG A 42 -0.35 -6.02 4.13
N TYR A 43 0.89 -5.57 4.09
CA TYR A 43 1.43 -4.88 2.94
C TYR A 43 1.93 -5.89 1.91
N GLY A 44 1.57 -5.65 0.66
CA GLY A 44 2.06 -6.39 -0.49
C GLY A 44 2.73 -5.49 -1.50
N LEU A 45 3.63 -6.07 -2.27
CA LEU A 45 4.33 -5.42 -3.37
C LEU A 45 3.66 -5.84 -4.68
N LEU A 46 3.19 -4.86 -5.44
CA LEU A 46 2.70 -5.10 -6.80
C LEU A 46 3.87 -5.42 -7.71
N ASN A 47 3.64 -6.30 -8.69
CA ASN A 47 4.62 -6.56 -9.74
C ASN A 47 4.74 -5.41 -10.76
N GLN A 48 3.92 -4.38 -10.65
CA GLN A 48 3.94 -3.16 -11.47
C GLN A 48 3.39 -1.95 -10.68
N PRO A 49 3.69 -0.71 -11.08
CA PRO A 49 3.22 0.49 -10.37
C PRO A 49 1.70 0.59 -10.30
N TYR A 50 1.18 1.05 -9.15
CA TYR A 50 -0.26 1.19 -8.86
C TYR A 50 -1.04 1.99 -9.92
N ILE A 51 -0.36 2.92 -10.58
CA ILE A 51 -0.92 3.89 -11.54
C ILE A 51 -1.45 3.21 -12.82
N ALA A 52 -1.06 1.96 -13.10
CA ALA A 52 -1.47 1.25 -14.32
C ALA A 52 -2.79 0.45 -14.17
N THR A 53 -3.28 0.22 -12.95
CA THR A 53 -4.44 -0.64 -12.71
C THR A 53 -5.67 0.16 -12.33
N SER A 54 -6.48 0.53 -13.32
CA SER A 54 -7.92 0.58 -13.06
C SER A 54 -8.35 -0.84 -12.68
N PHE A 55 -8.78 -1.08 -11.43
CA PHE A 55 -9.24 -2.40 -10.94
C PHE A 55 -10.43 -3.00 -11.72
N ALA A 56 -10.93 -2.30 -12.74
CA ALA A 56 -11.87 -2.84 -13.70
C ALA A 56 -11.13 -3.74 -14.71
N GLY A 57 -11.15 -5.06 -14.47
CA GLY A 57 -10.63 -6.06 -15.42
C GLY A 57 -9.13 -6.26 -15.32
N ILE A 58 -8.66 -6.64 -14.12
CA ILE A 58 -7.25 -6.93 -13.82
C ILE A 58 -6.67 -7.85 -14.90
N ASP A 59 -5.65 -7.36 -15.59
CA ASP A 59 -4.80 -8.17 -16.45
C ASP A 59 -4.31 -9.38 -15.63
N PRO A 60 -4.45 -10.64 -16.10
CA PRO A 60 -3.98 -11.82 -15.39
C PRO A 60 -2.49 -11.77 -15.03
N GLU A 61 -1.72 -10.87 -15.64
CA GLU A 61 -0.31 -10.62 -15.33
C GLU A 61 -0.11 -9.77 -14.06
N VAL A 62 -1.13 -9.05 -13.57
CA VAL A 62 -1.03 -8.28 -12.32
C VAL A 62 -1.13 -9.21 -11.12
N TYR A 63 -0.15 -9.12 -10.23
CA TYR A 63 -0.21 -9.79 -8.95
C TYR A 63 0.45 -8.98 -7.85
N VAL A 64 0.01 -9.23 -6.63
CA VAL A 64 0.63 -8.73 -5.41
C VAL A 64 1.34 -9.85 -4.69
N THR A 65 2.52 -9.57 -4.16
CA THR A 65 3.26 -10.48 -3.28
C THR A 65 3.20 -9.96 -1.85
N CYS A 66 2.65 -10.73 -0.92
CA CYS A 66 2.65 -10.38 0.50
C CYS A 66 4.08 -10.25 1.01
N LEU A 67 4.48 -9.08 1.47
CA LEU A 67 5.85 -8.85 1.95
C LEU A 67 6.16 -9.58 3.27
N LYS A 68 5.12 -10.03 4.00
CA LYS A 68 5.30 -10.76 5.25
C LYS A 68 5.58 -12.26 5.05
N CYS A 69 4.91 -12.90 4.09
CA CYS A 69 4.95 -14.36 3.92
C CYS A 69 5.29 -14.84 2.51
N GLY A 70 5.41 -13.94 1.53
CA GLY A 70 5.69 -14.27 0.13
C GLY A 70 4.50 -14.80 -0.68
N ASN A 71 3.30 -14.88 -0.09
CA ASN A 71 2.12 -15.36 -0.81
C ASN A 71 1.75 -14.43 -1.98
N LYS A 72 1.67 -15.00 -3.18
CA LYS A 72 1.24 -14.30 -4.41
C LYS A 72 -0.27 -14.37 -4.56
N GLN A 73 -0.90 -13.24 -4.87
CA GLN A 73 -2.35 -13.12 -5.09
C GLN A 73 -2.61 -12.32 -6.36
N VAL A 74 -3.61 -12.73 -7.14
CA VAL A 74 -4.07 -12.06 -8.38
C VAL A 74 -5.45 -11.42 -8.22
N ASP A 75 -6.10 -11.68 -7.10
CA ASP A 75 -7.42 -11.17 -6.78
C ASP A 75 -7.31 -9.77 -6.17
N ALA A 76 -7.52 -8.75 -7.00
CA ALA A 76 -7.45 -7.37 -6.55
C ALA A 76 -8.73 -6.84 -5.88
N GLU A 77 -9.81 -7.63 -5.78
CA GLU A 77 -10.97 -7.24 -4.95
C GLU A 77 -10.58 -7.14 -3.46
N ASN A 78 -9.48 -7.78 -3.09
CA ASN A 78 -8.93 -7.79 -1.73
C ASN A 78 -7.76 -6.82 -1.52
N TRP A 79 -7.53 -5.88 -2.46
CA TRP A 79 -6.43 -4.91 -2.40
C TRP A 79 -6.97 -3.51 -2.08
N TYR A 80 -6.23 -2.74 -1.27
CA TYR A 80 -6.62 -1.41 -0.82
C TYR A 80 -5.43 -0.45 -0.91
N ASP A 81 -5.73 0.80 -1.28
CA ASP A 81 -4.78 1.92 -1.22
C ASP A 81 -4.12 2.09 0.16
N VAL A 82 -2.85 2.52 0.18
CA VAL A 82 -2.01 2.65 1.39
C VAL A 82 -2.21 3.95 2.15
#